data_AF-A0A8J7J1H1-F1
#
_entry.id   AF-A0A8J7J1H1-F1
#
_cell.length_a   1.000
_cell.length_b   1.000
_cell.length_c   1.000
_cell.angle_alpha   90.00
_cell.angle_beta   90.00
_cell.angle_gamma   90.00
#
_symmetry.space_group_name_H-M   'P 1'
#
loop_
_entity.id
_entity.type
_entity.pdbx_description
1 polymer ?
#
loop_
_entity_poly.entity_id
_entity_poly.type
_entity_poly.pdbx_seq_one_letter_code
_entity_poly.pdbx_strand_id
1 'polypeptide(L)' 'MHIERNESQKLSEADLAHLEQLRNLVRHALADGKLSQSELEDIKTLLYADHRVTVDELVTLRTTIRQVLGDAALEYDWQ' A
#
# COMPACT_ATOMS: atom_id res chain seq x y z
N MET A 1 4.86 -13.78 -9.06
CA MET A 1 4.39 -13.07 -7.85
C MET A 1 4.06 -14.15 -6.83
N HIS A 2 4.79 -14.21 -5.71
CA HIS A 2 4.56 -15.19 -4.64
C HIS A 2 3.92 -14.43 -3.48
N ILE A 3 2.63 -14.66 -3.21
CA ILE A 3 1.91 -14.03 -2.12
C ILE A 3 2.10 -14.93 -0.90
N GLU A 4 2.89 -14.49 0.07
CA GLU A 4 3.06 -15.24 1.31
C GLU A 4 1.92 -14.89 2.28
N ARG A 5 1.18 -15.92 2.69
CA ARG A 5 0.13 -15.82 3.70
C ARG A 5 0.77 -15.99 5.06
N ASN A 6 1.03 -14.88 5.74
CA ASN A 6 1.61 -14.92 7.08
C ASN A 6 0.52 -15.25 8.12
N GLU A 7 -0.02 -16.48 8.08
CA GLU A 7 -1.17 -16.86 8.91
C GLU A 7 -0.80 -17.07 10.39
N SER A 8 0.47 -16.90 10.81
CA SER A 8 0.88 -17.24 12.18
C SER A 8 2.15 -16.56 12.74
N GLN A 9 2.92 -15.76 11.98
CA GLN A 9 4.05 -15.05 12.58
C GLN A 9 3.59 -13.68 13.07
N LYS A 10 3.87 -13.37 14.34
CA LYS A 10 3.87 -12.00 14.84
C LYS A 10 4.66 -11.15 13.84
N LEU A 11 4.00 -10.16 13.23
CA LEU A 11 4.66 -9.12 12.45
C LEU A 11 5.83 -8.59 13.29
N SER A 12 7.01 -8.62 12.69
CA SER A 12 8.22 -8.08 13.31
C SER A 12 8.06 -6.56 13.47
N GLU A 13 8.81 -5.93 14.37
CA GLU A 13 8.80 -4.46 14.47
C GLU A 13 9.17 -3.79 13.14
N ALA A 14 10.04 -4.43 12.35
CA ALA A 14 10.37 -4.02 10.98
C ALA A 14 9.16 -4.10 10.03
N ASP A 15 8.39 -5.19 10.08
CA ASP A 15 7.20 -5.37 9.25
C ASP A 15 6.12 -4.32 9.60
N LEU A 16 5.95 -4.02 10.90
CA LEU A 16 5.02 -2.99 11.35
C LEU A 16 5.45 -1.60 10.88
N ALA A 17 6.74 -1.27 10.96
CA ALA A 17 7.27 -0.01 10.45
C ALA A 17 7.06 0.11 8.93
N HIS A 18 7.27 -0.99 8.20
CA HIS A 18 7.06 -1.05 6.76
C HIS A 18 5.58 -0.84 6.40
N LEU A 19 4.66 -1.48 7.12
CA LEU A 19 3.22 -1.30 6.96
C LEU A 19 2.79 0.15 7.25
N GLU A 20 3.35 0.80 8.28
CA GLU A 20 3.07 2.21 8.56
C GLU A 20 3.61 3.14 7.47
N GLN A 21 4.79 2.85 6.93
CA GLN A 21 5.33 3.60 5.79
C GLN A 21 4.43 3.46 4.55
N LEU A 22 3.98 2.24 4.23
CA LEU A 22 3.05 1.98 3.13
C LEU A 22 1.75 2.75 3.32
N ARG A 23 1.18 2.70 4.54
CA ARG A 23 -0.05 3.44 4.87
C ARG A 23 0.13 4.94 4.69
N ASN A 24 1.25 5.50 5.15
CA ASN A 24 1.50 6.93 5.03
C ASN A 24 1.74 7.36 3.57
N LEU A 25 2.46 6.55 2.80
CA LEU A 25 2.70 6.79 1.38
C LEU A 25 1.38 6.82 0.61
N VAL A 26 0.51 5.83 0.82
CA VAL A 26 -0.81 5.74 0.16
C VAL A 26 -1.72 6.90 0.57
N ARG A 27 -1.71 7.30 1.85
CA ARG A 27 -2.46 8.49 2.30
C ARG A 27 -1.95 9.78 1.65
N HIS A 28 -0.64 9.88 1.44
CA HIS A 28 -0.07 11.07 0.84
C HIS A 28 -0.34 11.13 -0.66
N ALA A 29 -0.21 9.99 -1.34
CA ALA A 29 -0.51 9.83 -2.76
C ALA A 29 -1.99 10.15 -3.05
N LEU A 30 -2.90 9.67 -2.21
CA LEU A 30 -4.34 9.91 -2.39
C LEU A 30 -4.83 11.22 -1.78
N ALA A 31 -3.95 12.09 -1.29
CA ALA A 31 -4.35 13.33 -0.62
C ALA A 31 -5.03 14.33 -1.58
N ASP A 32 -4.70 14.26 -2.87
CA ASP A 32 -5.31 15.03 -3.93
C ASP A 32 -6.52 14.33 -4.59
N GLY A 33 -6.86 13.13 -4.11
CA GLY A 33 -7.94 12.30 -4.64
C GLY A 33 -7.61 11.54 -5.92
N LYS A 34 -6.37 11.61 -6.40
CA LYS A 34 -5.89 10.94 -7.60
C LYS A 34 -4.70 10.04 -7.28
N LEU A 35 -4.37 9.15 -8.20
CA LEU A 35 -3.15 8.36 -8.13
C LEU A 35 -2.37 8.54 -9.43
N SER A 36 -1.23 9.20 -9.34
CA SER A 36 -0.33 9.36 -10.47
C SER A 36 0.48 8.09 -10.73
N GLN A 37 1.06 7.98 -11.93
CA GLN A 37 1.94 6.88 -12.26
C GLN A 37 3.17 6.82 -11.34
N SER A 38 3.77 7.96 -11.02
CA SER A 38 4.93 8.05 -10.13
C SER A 38 4.60 7.52 -8.73
N GLU A 39 3.47 7.92 -8.15
CA GLU A 39 3.05 7.44 -6.84
C GLU A 39 2.72 5.95 -6.83
N LEU A 40 2.12 5.45 -7.92
CA LEU A 40 1.89 4.02 -8.07
C LEU A 40 3.21 3.24 -8.14
N GLU A 41 4.22 3.76 -8.83
CA GLU A 41 5.55 3.14 -8.90
C GLU A 41 6.28 3.23 -7.54
N ASP A 42 6.11 4.31 -6.78
CA ASP A 42 6.64 4.42 -5.42
C ASP A 42 5.99 3.39 -4.49
N ILE A 43 4.66 3.24 -4.55
CA ILE A 43 3.91 2.24 -3.78
C ILE A 43 4.37 0.83 -4.15
N LYS A 44 4.54 0.53 -5.44
CA LYS A 44 5.06 -0.76 -5.89
C LYS A 44 6.49 -0.97 -5.42
N THR A 45 7.35 0.02 -5.54
CA THR A 45 8.75 -0.08 -5.12
C THR A 45 8.85 -0.42 -3.64
N LEU A 46 8.02 0.22 -2.81
CA LEU A 46 7.93 -0.10 -1.39
C LEU A 46 7.39 -1.51 -1.15
N LEU A 47 6.29 -1.89 -1.82
CA LEU A 47 5.70 -3.23 -1.74
C LEU A 47 6.65 -4.35 -2.19
N TYR A 48 7.60 -4.04 -3.08
CA TYR A 48 8.59 -4.99 -3.59
C TYR A 48 9.97 -4.83 -2.94
N ALA A 49 10.16 -3.90 -2.01
CA ALA A 49 11.46 -3.62 -1.40
C ALA A 49 12.04 -4.87 -0.72
N ASP A 50 11.18 -5.67 -0.10
CA ASP A 50 11.54 -6.91 0.60
C ASP A 50 11.45 -8.16 -0.30
N HIS A 51 11.33 -7.97 -1.62
CA HIS A 51 11.11 -9.02 -2.64
C HIS A 51 9.89 -9.94 -2.37
N ARG A 52 9.02 -9.55 -1.44
CA ARG A 52 7.87 -10.33 -0.96
C ARG A 52 6.71 -9.38 -0.81
N VAL A 53 5.53 -9.83 -1.25
CA VAL A 53 4.27 -9.13 -1.03
C VAL A 53 3.44 -9.98 -0.09
N THR A 54 3.17 -9.45 1.09
CA THR A 54 2.36 -10.11 2.11
C THR A 54 0.88 -9.75 1.95
N VAL A 55 0.01 -10.61 2.49
CA VAL A 55 -1.43 -10.31 2.50
C VAL A 55 -1.74 -9.09 3.37
N ASP A 56 -1.00 -8.88 4.46
CA ASP A 56 -1.18 -7.72 5.34
C ASP A 56 -0.90 -6.39 4.62
N GLU A 57 0.13 -6.33 3.77
CA GLU A 57 0.40 -5.13 2.97
C GLU A 57 -0.74 -4.86 1.97
N LEU A 58 -1.25 -5.90 1.29
CA LEU A 58 -2.37 -5.77 0.36
C LEU A 58 -3.66 -5.35 1.08
N VAL A 59 -3.92 -5.89 2.28
CA VAL A 59 -5.05 -5.51 3.12
C VAL A 59 -4.90 -4.07 3.60
N THR A 60 -3.70 -3.68 4.00
CA THR A 60 -3.38 -2.32 4.46
C THR A 60 -3.57 -1.33 3.32
N LEU A 61 -3.05 -1.61 2.13
CA LEU A 61 -3.24 -0.81 0.92
C LEU A 61 -4.74 -0.65 0.61
N ARG A 62 -5.47 -1.74 0.49
CA ARG A 62 -6.91 -1.72 0.17
C ARG A 62 -7.72 -0.95 1.23
N THR A 63 -7.44 -1.18 2.50
CA THR A 63 -8.15 -0.52 3.60
C THR A 63 -7.84 0.97 3.63
N THR A 64 -6.59 1.35 3.40
CA THR A 64 -6.16 2.75 3.38
C THR A 64 -6.78 3.49 2.20
N ILE A 65 -6.77 2.91 0.99
CA ILE A 65 -7.43 3.47 -0.19
C ILE A 65 -8.92 3.72 0.13
N ARG A 66 -9.59 2.73 0.70
CA ARG A 66 -11.01 2.84 1.05
C ARG A 66 -11.27 3.86 2.17
N GLN A 67 -10.36 4.02 3.12
CA GLN A 67 -10.48 5.03 4.18
C GLN A 67 -10.28 6.45 3.64
N VAL A 68 -9.37 6.64 2.69
CA VAL A 68 -9.08 7.96 2.12
C VAL A 68 -10.16 8.38 1.12
N LEU A 69 -10.57 7.48 0.23
CA LEU A 69 -11.54 7.79 -0.83
C LEU A 69 -13.00 7.54 -0.43
N GLY A 70 -13.26 6.73 0.59
CA GLY A 70 -14.61 6.32 0.96
C GLY A 70 -15.27 5.49 -0.15
N ASP A 71 -16.38 5.98 -0.69
CA ASP A 71 -17.10 5.44 -1.86
C ASP A 71 -16.70 6.12 -3.18
N ALA A 72 -15.77 7.08 -3.14
CA ALA A 72 -15.29 7.73 -4.36
C ALA A 72 -14.49 6.73 -5.22
N ALA A 73 -14.68 6.82 -6.53
CA ALA A 73 -13.87 6.06 -7.48
C ALA A 73 -12.43 6.57 -7.46
N LEU A 74 -11.47 5.66 -7.42
CA LEU A 74 -10.06 5.99 -7.58
C LEU A 74 -9.83 6.53 -8.99
N GLU A 75 -9.45 7.80 -9.09
CA GLU A 75 -9.03 8.41 -10.36
C GLU A 75 -7.54 8.19 -10.57
N TYR A 76 -7.16 7.74 -11.77
CA TYR A 76 -5.76 7.56 -12.14
C TYR A 76 -5.32 8.68 -13.07
N ASP A 77 -4.23 9.34 -12.70
CA ASP A 77 -3.62 10.40 -13.51
C ASP A 77 -2.41 9.82 -14.26
N TRP A 78 -2.66 9.32 -15.48
CA TRP A 78 -1.65 8.68 -16.33
C TRP A 78 -0.89 9.67 -17.23
N GLN A 79 -0.77 10.94 -16.81
CA GLN A 79 -0.09 11.98 -17.58
C GLN A 79 1.40 11.74 -17.80
#